data_AF-A0A6L9GAU9-F1
#
_entry.id   AF-A0A6L9GAU9-F1
#
_cell.length_a   1.000
_cell.length_b   1.000
_cell.length_c   1.000
_cell.angle_alpha   90.00
_cell.angle_beta   90.00
_cell.angle_gamma   90.00
#
_symmetry.space_group_name_H-M   'P 1'
#
loop_
_entity.id
_entity.type
_entity.pdbx_description
1 polymer ?
#
loop_
_entity_poly.entity_id
_entity_poly.type
_entity_poly.pdbx_seq_one_letter_code
_entity_poly.pdbx_strand_id
1 'polypeptide(L)'
;LFKMLVKGVARQYGFAASFMAKPYDMWSGNGMHMHFSILTKQGKNIFDNGGDEGTEALRHAVGGCLRAMPGSTLLFAPHENSYDRLVPNAHAPTGIGWAYENRTAAIRIPSSGPKARRIEH
;
A
#
# COMPACT_ATOMS: atom_id res chain seq x y z
N LEU A 1 4.91 4.23 16.79
CA LEU A 1 3.83 4.75 17.66
C LEU A 1 2.52 3.97 17.52
N PHE A 2 1.87 3.95 16.35
CA PHE A 2 0.55 3.30 16.14
C PHE A 2 0.46 1.85 16.65
N LYS A 3 1.33 0.93 16.18
CA LYS A 3 1.32 -0.48 16.61
C LYS A 3 1.50 -0.66 18.12
N MET A 4 2.31 0.20 18.74
CA MET A 4 2.55 0.15 20.18
C MET A 4 1.30 0.59 20.96
N LEU A 5 0.66 1.68 20.52
CA LEU A 5 -0.57 2.16 21.14
C LEU A 5 -1.68 1.11 21.07
N VAL A 6 -1.92 0.53 19.89
CA VAL A 6 -2.94 -0.50 19.70
C VAL A 6 -2.68 -1.73 20.59
N LYS A 7 -1.43 -2.22 20.63
CA LYS A 7 -1.06 -3.34 21.52
C LYS A 7 -1.21 -2.98 22.99
N GLY A 8 -0.88 -1.76 23.38
CA GLY A 8 -1.00 -1.27 24.76
C GLY A 8 -2.44 -1.23 25.23
N VAL A 9 -3.33 -0.61 24.44
CA VAL A 9 -4.77 -0.54 24.75
C VAL A 9 -5.38 -1.93 24.76
N ALA A 10 -5.10 -2.79 23.78
CA ALA A 10 -5.62 -4.16 23.78
C ALA A 10 -5.27 -4.91 25.08
N ARG A 11 -4.02 -4.79 25.56
CA ARG A 11 -3.57 -5.41 26.81
C ARG A 11 -4.28 -4.87 28.04
N GLN A 12 -4.59 -3.56 28.09
CA GLN A 12 -5.32 -2.97 29.22
C GLN A 12 -6.72 -3.58 29.40
N TYR A 13 -7.32 -4.09 28.32
CA TYR A 13 -8.63 -4.73 28.33
C TYR A 13 -8.55 -6.27 28.28
N GLY A 14 -7.38 -6.87 28.51
CA GLY A 14 -7.23 -8.34 28.52
C GLY A 14 -7.20 -9.00 27.14
N PHE A 15 -6.97 -8.23 26.07
CA PHE A 15 -6.86 -8.72 24.69
C PHE A 15 -5.42 -8.66 24.15
N ALA A 16 -5.19 -9.34 23.02
CA ALA A 16 -3.95 -9.26 22.26
C ALA A 16 -4.22 -8.76 20.83
N ALA A 17 -3.54 -7.68 20.42
CA ALA A 17 -3.58 -7.20 19.04
C ALA A 17 -2.39 -7.75 18.24
N SER A 18 -2.68 -8.33 17.07
CA SER A 18 -1.67 -8.83 16.12
C SER A 18 -1.59 -7.96 14.87
N PHE A 19 -0.38 -7.83 14.34
CA PHE A 19 -0.09 -7.18 13.05
C PHE A 19 0.58 -8.14 12.08
N MET A 20 0.48 -9.44 12.35
CA MET A 20 0.87 -10.48 11.41
C MET A 20 0.04 -10.35 10.13
N ALA A 21 0.65 -10.63 8.98
CA ALA A 21 -0.01 -10.52 7.69
C ALA A 21 -1.18 -11.51 7.59
N LYS A 22 -1.04 -12.72 8.13
CA LYS A 22 -2.09 -13.73 8.15
C LYS A 22 -2.15 -14.40 9.53
N PRO A 23 -2.87 -13.80 10.50
CA PRO A 23 -2.93 -14.35 11.86
C PRO A 23 -3.83 -15.59 11.96
N TYR A 24 -4.82 -15.71 11.07
CA TYR A 24 -5.77 -16.83 11.04
C TYR A 24 -5.96 -17.29 9.59
N ASP A 25 -5.87 -18.59 9.35
CA ASP A 25 -5.86 -19.16 8.00
C ASP A 25 -7.18 -18.91 7.24
N MET A 26 -8.31 -19.16 7.91
CA MET A 26 -9.65 -19.06 7.31
C MET A 26 -10.20 -17.63 7.19
N TRP A 27 -9.49 -16.61 7.70
CA TRP A 27 -9.97 -15.23 7.77
C TRP A 27 -9.12 -14.26 6.96
N SER A 28 -9.64 -13.07 6.67
CA SER A 28 -8.89 -12.04 5.95
C SER A 28 -7.57 -11.69 6.66
N GLY A 29 -6.52 -11.46 5.88
CA GLY A 29 -5.22 -11.02 6.39
C GLY A 29 -5.14 -9.52 6.65
N ASN A 30 -4.07 -9.08 7.32
CA ASN A 30 -3.76 -7.68 7.55
C ASN A 30 -2.80 -7.15 6.49
N GLY A 31 -3.17 -6.04 5.83
CA GLY A 31 -2.29 -5.29 4.93
C GLY A 31 -1.83 -3.98 5.55
N MET A 32 -0.78 -3.40 4.98
CA MET A 32 -0.34 -2.03 5.29
C MET A 32 -0.07 -1.31 3.98
N HIS A 33 -1.09 -0.65 3.44
CA HIS A 33 -0.93 0.13 2.23
C HIS A 33 -0.20 1.44 2.56
N MET A 34 0.71 1.86 1.69
CA MET A 34 1.44 3.10 1.80
C MET A 34 1.03 4.04 0.68
N HIS A 35 0.50 5.20 1.07
CA HIS A 35 0.18 6.27 0.15
C HIS A 35 1.30 7.31 0.14
N PHE A 36 1.72 7.75 -1.05
CA PHE A 36 2.73 8.80 -1.15
C PHE A 36 2.55 9.69 -2.38
N SER A 37 2.97 10.94 -2.22
CA SER A 37 3.08 11.96 -3.26
C SER A 37 4.45 12.61 -3.16
N ILE A 38 4.95 13.17 -4.25
CA ILE A 38 6.18 13.96 -4.24
C ILE A 38 5.80 15.43 -4.38
N LEU A 39 6.28 16.24 -3.44
CA LEU A 39 6.03 17.68 -3.42
C LEU A 39 7.29 18.44 -3.81
N THR A 40 7.13 19.53 -4.57
CA THR A 40 8.21 20.50 -4.77
C THR A 40 8.54 21.21 -3.45
N LYS A 41 9.65 21.96 -3.43
CA LYS A 41 10.01 22.80 -2.27
C LYS A 41 8.92 23.83 -1.91
N GLN A 42 8.08 24.21 -2.86
CA GLN A 42 6.94 25.12 -2.69
C GLN A 42 5.64 24.40 -2.30
N GLY A 43 5.69 23.08 -2.05
CA GLY A 43 4.53 22.29 -1.66
C GLY A 43 3.60 21.88 -2.81
N LYS A 44 3.99 22.11 -4.08
CA LYS A 44 3.20 21.68 -5.24
C LYS A 44 3.37 20.18 -5.45
N ASN A 45 2.26 19.45 -5.54
CA ASN A 45 2.29 18.04 -5.89
C ASN A 45 2.71 17.85 -7.34
N ILE A 46 3.79 17.10 -7.60
CA ILE A 46 4.28 16.89 -8.97
C ILE A 46 3.43 15.90 -9.76
N PHE A 47 2.57 15.13 -9.10
CA PHE A 47 1.64 14.20 -9.74
C PHE A 47 0.36 14.89 -10.21
N ASP A 48 0.12 16.12 -9.76
CA ASP A 48 -1.07 16.93 -10.08
C ASP A 48 -0.91 17.65 -11.43
N ASN A 49 -1.80 17.36 -12.37
CA ASN A 49 -1.94 18.06 -13.65
C ASN A 49 -3.29 18.79 -13.81
N GLY A 50 -4.08 18.90 -12.74
CA GLY A 50 -5.43 19.44 -12.75
C GLY A 50 -6.53 18.43 -13.08
N GLY A 51 -6.18 17.22 -13.51
CA GLY A 51 -7.11 16.17 -13.93
C GLY A 51 -6.97 14.85 -13.17
N ASP A 52 -7.65 13.82 -13.69
CA ASP A 52 -7.73 12.49 -13.09
C ASP A 52 -6.58 11.57 -13.46
N GLU A 53 -5.98 11.82 -14.62
CA GLU A 53 -4.89 11.07 -15.20
C GLU A 53 -3.53 11.35 -14.56
N GLY A 54 -3.36 12.52 -13.91
CA GLY A 54 -2.10 12.93 -13.34
C GLY A 54 -0.99 13.19 -14.37
N THR A 55 0.16 13.67 -13.89
CA THR A 55 1.30 14.01 -14.76
C THR A 55 2.03 12.80 -15.35
N GLU A 56 2.90 13.03 -16.33
CA GLU A 56 3.85 12.02 -16.80
C GLU A 56 4.80 11.55 -15.67
N ALA A 57 5.15 12.44 -14.74
CA ALA A 57 5.98 12.10 -13.58
C ALA A 57 5.32 11.04 -12.69
N LEU A 58 3.98 11.05 -12.56
CA LEU A 58 3.25 9.99 -11.88
C LEU A 58 3.47 8.64 -12.57
N ARG A 59 3.36 8.59 -13.90
CA ARG A 59 3.52 7.36 -14.69
C ARG A 59 4.95 6.82 -14.62
N HIS A 60 5.94 7.71 -14.66
CA HIS A 60 7.36 7.33 -14.45
C HIS A 60 7.61 6.79 -13.05
N ALA A 61 7.04 7.41 -12.02
CA ALA A 61 7.15 6.94 -10.64
C ALA A 61 6.52 5.54 -10.47
N VAL A 62 5.34 5.31 -11.05
CA VAL A 62 4.69 3.99 -11.09
C VAL A 62 5.60 2.97 -11.79
N GLY A 63 6.15 3.31 -12.96
CA GLY A 63 7.07 2.43 -13.69
C GLY A 63 8.31 2.05 -12.86
N GLY A 64 8.85 3.00 -12.08
CA GLY A 64 9.93 2.73 -11.12
C GLY A 64 9.52 1.74 -10.02
N CYS A 65 8.34 1.94 -9.43
CA CYS A 65 7.80 1.05 -8.39
C CYS A 65 7.61 -0.38 -8.91
N LEU A 66 7.02 -0.54 -10.09
CA LEU A 66 6.80 -1.86 -10.71
C LEU A 66 8.12 -2.59 -10.99
N ARG A 67 9.15 -1.87 -11.49
CA ARG A 67 10.48 -2.46 -11.72
C ARG A 67 11.17 -2.92 -10.43
N ALA A 68 11.03 -2.15 -9.35
CA ALA A 68 11.64 -2.46 -8.06
C ALA A 68 10.85 -3.51 -7.25
N MET A 69 9.61 -3.81 -7.63
CA MET A 69 8.67 -4.60 -6.83
C MET A 69 9.21 -5.99 -6.44
N PRO A 70 9.81 -6.81 -7.34
CA PRO A 70 10.31 -8.12 -6.95
C PRO A 70 11.30 -8.05 -5.79
N GLY A 71 12.31 -7.17 -5.88
CA GLY A 71 13.30 -6.99 -4.82
C GLY A 71 12.74 -6.31 -3.56
N SER A 72 11.75 -5.44 -3.71
CA SER A 72 11.12 -4.73 -2.59
C SER A 72 10.34 -5.64 -1.64
N THR A 73 9.96 -6.85 -2.09
CA THR A 73 9.28 -7.83 -1.23
C THR A 73 10.12 -8.25 -0.02
N LEU A 74 11.46 -8.24 -0.15
CA LEU A 74 12.37 -8.49 0.97
C LEU A 74 12.23 -7.48 2.12
N LEU A 75 11.69 -6.29 1.83
CA LEU A 75 11.46 -5.22 2.80
C LEU A 75 9.99 -5.13 3.23
N PHE A 76 9.06 -5.29 2.29
CA PHE A 76 7.63 -5.09 2.53
C PHE A 76 6.87 -6.36 2.96
N ALA A 77 7.39 -7.53 2.62
CA ALA A 77 6.84 -8.84 2.98
C ALA A 77 7.94 -9.77 3.57
N PRO A 78 8.68 -9.33 4.61
CA PRO A 78 9.93 -9.97 5.04
C PRO A 78 9.75 -11.27 5.83
N HIS A 79 8.53 -11.76 6.00
CA HIS A 79 8.22 -12.95 6.79
C HIS A 79 7.50 -13.98 5.94
N GLU A 80 7.74 -15.26 6.19
CA GLU A 80 7.01 -16.37 5.57
C GLU A 80 5.49 -16.15 5.65
N ASN A 81 4.98 -15.75 6.82
CA ASN A 81 3.56 -15.44 7.03
C ASN A 81 2.99 -14.31 6.13
N SER A 82 3.85 -13.49 5.53
CA SER A 82 3.43 -12.50 4.53
C SER A 82 2.92 -13.17 3.26
N TYR A 83 3.52 -14.30 2.89
CA TYR A 83 3.19 -15.05 1.69
C TYR A 83 1.94 -15.91 1.86
N ASP A 84 1.57 -16.28 3.09
CA ASP A 84 0.25 -16.85 3.42
C ASP A 84 -0.90 -15.86 3.13
N ARG A 85 -0.61 -14.55 3.16
CA ARG A 85 -1.56 -13.51 2.77
C ARG A 85 -1.56 -13.26 1.25
N LEU A 86 -0.40 -13.34 0.60
CA LEU A 86 -0.22 -13.03 -0.83
C LEU A 86 -0.58 -14.23 -1.71
N VAL A 87 -1.80 -14.72 -1.57
CA VAL A 87 -2.34 -15.85 -2.34
C VAL A 87 -3.53 -15.41 -3.20
N PRO A 88 -3.79 -16.09 -4.34
CA PRO A 88 -4.95 -15.79 -5.17
C PRO A 88 -6.26 -15.80 -4.37
N ASN A 89 -7.19 -14.91 -4.73
CA ASN A 89 -8.52 -14.78 -4.11
C ASN A 89 -8.53 -14.34 -2.63
N ALA A 90 -7.40 -13.95 -2.02
CA ALA A 90 -7.34 -13.49 -0.64
C ALA A 90 -7.42 -11.95 -0.47
N HIS A 91 -8.02 -11.25 -1.44
CA HIS A 91 -8.09 -9.77 -1.49
C HIS A 91 -6.73 -9.07 -1.36
N ALA A 92 -5.66 -9.74 -1.78
CA ALA A 92 -4.31 -9.22 -1.85
C ALA A 92 -3.79 -9.31 -3.30
N PRO A 93 -3.08 -8.29 -3.80
CA PRO A 93 -2.52 -8.31 -5.14
C PRO A 93 -1.39 -9.35 -5.23
N THR A 94 -1.51 -10.30 -6.15
CA THR A 94 -0.50 -11.36 -6.40
C THR A 94 0.27 -11.18 -7.70
N GLY A 95 -0.11 -10.19 -8.52
CA GLY A 95 0.53 -9.88 -9.79
C GLY A 95 1.13 -8.47 -9.80
N ILE A 96 2.21 -8.29 -10.55
CA ILE A 96 2.83 -6.99 -10.77
C ILE A 96 1.99 -6.24 -11.81
N GLY A 97 1.33 -5.16 -11.37
CA GLY A 97 0.50 -4.35 -12.24
C GLY A 97 0.05 -3.09 -11.52
N TRP A 98 -0.49 -2.16 -12.31
CA TRP A 98 -1.03 -0.92 -11.78
C TRP A 98 -2.34 -0.55 -12.44
N ALA A 99 -3.16 0.21 -11.73
CA ALA A 99 -4.43 0.70 -12.26
C ALA A 99 -4.96 1.91 -11.47
N TYR A 100 -5.83 2.68 -12.11
CA TYR A 100 -6.70 3.63 -11.44
C TYR A 100 -7.83 2.86 -10.74
N GLU A 101 -8.09 3.17 -9.48
CA GLU A 101 -9.23 2.65 -8.69
C GLU A 101 -9.40 1.13 -8.54
N ASN A 102 -8.51 0.32 -9.13
CA ASN A 102 -8.59 -1.13 -8.99
C ASN A 102 -7.77 -1.63 -7.80
N ARG A 103 -8.46 -2.21 -6.82
CA ARG A 103 -7.87 -2.76 -5.59
C ARG A 103 -7.20 -4.12 -5.77
N THR A 104 -7.27 -4.72 -6.95
CA THR A 104 -6.53 -5.96 -7.26
C THR A 104 -5.15 -5.70 -7.85
N ALA A 105 -4.84 -4.45 -8.21
CA ALA A 105 -3.53 -4.06 -8.69
C ALA A 105 -2.54 -3.86 -7.52
N ALA A 106 -1.28 -4.22 -7.73
CA ALA A 106 -0.23 -4.04 -6.73
C ALA A 106 0.13 -2.55 -6.52
N ILE A 107 -0.02 -1.72 -7.55
CA ILE A 107 0.05 -0.27 -7.43
C ILE A 107 -1.29 0.33 -7.85
N ARG A 108 -1.87 1.16 -6.99
CA ARG A 108 -3.14 1.85 -7.27
C ARG A 108 -2.93 3.35 -7.34
N ILE A 109 -3.64 4.02 -8.24
CA ILE A 109 -3.82 5.47 -8.22
C ILE A 109 -5.23 5.77 -7.70
N PRO A 110 -5.36 6.24 -6.45
CA PRO A 110 -6.66 6.54 -5.87
C PRO A 110 -7.37 7.73 -6.53
N SER A 111 -8.68 7.64 -6.68
CA SER A 111 -9.54 8.79 -7.00
C SER A 111 -9.41 9.81 -5.89
N SER A 112 -9.13 11.04 -6.29
CA SER A 112 -8.89 12.15 -5.38
C SER A 112 -8.90 13.47 -6.15
N GLY A 113 -9.14 14.56 -5.43
CA GLY A 113 -8.92 15.89 -5.99
C GLY A 113 -7.46 16.07 -6.43
N PRO A 114 -7.16 16.93 -7.42
CA PRO A 114 -5.85 16.95 -8.08
C PRO A 114 -4.66 17.15 -7.11
N LYS A 115 -4.81 18.04 -6.12
CA LYS A 115 -3.77 18.28 -5.09
C LYS A 115 -3.43 17.03 -4.26
N ALA A 116 -4.37 16.09 -4.10
CA ALA A 116 -4.22 14.87 -3.31
C ALA A 116 -3.84 13.64 -4.16
N ARG A 117 -3.49 13.83 -5.44
CA ARG A 117 -3.03 12.77 -6.35
C ARG A 117 -1.82 12.04 -5.76
N ARG A 118 -1.91 10.72 -5.67
CA ARG A 118 -0.90 9.89 -4.98
C ARG A 118 -0.85 8.49 -5.55
N ILE A 119 0.26 7.82 -5.27
CA ILE A 119 0.42 6.38 -5.46
C ILE A 119 0.00 5.69 -4.16
N GLU A 120 -0.61 4.51 -4.28
CA GLU A 120 -0.80 3.54 -3.21
C GLU A 120 -0.12 2.24 -3.59
N HIS A 121 0.76 1.76 -2.72
CA HIS A 121 1.33 0.40 -2.74
C HIS A 121 0.74 -0.39 -1.57
#